data_AF-Q27111-F1
#
_entry.id   AF-Q27111-F1
#
_cell.length_a   1.000
_cell.length_b   1.000
_cell.length_c   1.000
_cell.angle_alpha   90.00
_cell.angle_beta   90.00
_cell.angle_gamma   90.00
#
_symmetry.space_group_name_H-M   'P 1'
#
loop_
_entity.id
_entity.type
_entity.pdbx_description
1 polymer ?
#
loop_
_entity_poly.entity_id
_entity_poly.type
_entity_poly.pdbx_seq_one_letter_code
_entity_poly.pdbx_strand_id
1 'polypeptide(L)'
;MAPKICHAVFFSLDPEKMAANLPGNAVEENLQRLRDTVPGLLEVNMGRAETALFPGYVACCGDYTHCLVSKHVDAAAFQACSTHPSQVAFAELLKASFASAPIRIDFELKE
;
A
#
# COMPACT_ATOMS: atom_id res chain seq x y z
N MET A 1 13.64 13.88 7.19
CA MET A 1 12.68 13.98 8.33
C MET A 1 12.33 12.57 8.75
N ALA A 2 12.22 12.30 10.07
CA ALA A 2 11.79 10.98 10.55
C ALA A 2 10.28 10.80 10.34
N PRO A 3 9.80 9.61 9.94
CA PRO A 3 8.37 9.34 9.80
C PRO A 3 7.70 9.26 11.17
N LYS A 4 6.54 9.88 11.33
CA LYS A 4 5.73 9.83 12.56
C LYS A 4 4.49 8.98 12.44
N ILE A 5 4.00 8.76 11.21
CA ILE A 5 2.82 7.94 10.94
C ILE A 5 3.20 6.83 9.96
N CYS A 6 2.76 5.62 10.26
CA CYS A 6 2.80 4.48 9.36
C CYS A 6 1.37 4.06 9.00
N HIS A 7 1.12 3.89 7.71
CA HIS A 7 -0.12 3.38 7.16
C HIS A 7 0.17 2.09 6.41
N ALA A 8 -0.36 0.98 6.93
CA ALA A 8 -0.24 -0.34 6.33
C ALA A 8 -1.61 -0.86 5.89
N VAL A 9 -1.68 -1.39 4.67
CA VAL A 9 -2.90 -1.98 4.12
C VAL A 9 -2.60 -3.36 3.59
N PHE A 10 -3.31 -4.36 4.09
CA PHE A 10 -3.24 -5.75 3.65
C PHE A 10 -4.41 -6.03 2.72
N PHE A 11 -4.10 -6.53 1.52
CA PHE A 11 -5.08 -6.78 0.47
C PHE A 11 -5.17 -8.28 0.18
N SER A 12 -6.40 -8.77 0.04
CA SER A 12 -6.65 -9.99 -0.72
C SER A 12 -7.06 -9.58 -2.15
N LEU A 13 -6.12 -9.67 -3.08
CA LEU A 13 -6.33 -9.31 -4.48
C LEU A 13 -6.60 -10.55 -5.34
N ASP A 14 -7.59 -10.44 -6.21
CA ASP A 14 -7.88 -11.41 -7.25
C ASP A 14 -6.84 -11.27 -8.38
N PRO A 15 -6.08 -12.34 -8.72
CA PRO A 15 -5.02 -12.25 -9.72
C PRO A 15 -5.51 -11.85 -11.12
N GLU A 16 -6.69 -12.29 -11.55
CA GLU A 16 -7.23 -11.98 -12.87
C GLU A 16 -7.68 -10.52 -12.94
N LYS A 17 -8.38 -10.04 -11.91
CA LYS A 17 -8.78 -8.62 -11.83
C LYS A 17 -7.57 -7.71 -11.68
N MET A 18 -6.57 -8.11 -10.91
CA MET A 18 -5.33 -7.34 -10.77
C MET A 18 -4.61 -7.23 -12.11
N ALA A 19 -4.48 -8.32 -12.87
CA ALA A 19 -3.87 -8.29 -14.20
C ALA A 19 -4.66 -7.40 -15.19
N ALA A 20 -5.98 -7.35 -15.07
CA ALA A 20 -6.83 -6.50 -15.91
C ALA A 20 -6.77 -5.01 -15.54
N ASN A 21 -6.82 -4.67 -14.25
CA ASN A 21 -6.89 -3.29 -13.76
C ASN A 21 -5.51 -2.64 -13.58
N LEU A 22 -4.49 -3.44 -13.28
CA LEU A 22 -3.11 -3.02 -12.99
C LEU A 22 -2.11 -3.84 -13.83
N PRO A 23 -2.17 -3.74 -15.17
CA PRO A 23 -1.33 -4.54 -16.05
C PRO A 23 0.14 -4.11 -16.00
N GLY A 24 1.05 -5.05 -16.28
CA GLY A 24 2.48 -4.77 -16.43
C GLY A 24 3.09 -4.10 -15.20
N ASN A 25 3.63 -2.90 -15.39
CA ASN A 25 4.28 -2.08 -14.36
C ASN A 25 3.35 -1.05 -13.70
N ALA A 26 2.03 -1.12 -13.92
CA ALA A 26 1.08 -0.12 -13.43
C ALA A 26 1.14 0.12 -11.91
N VAL A 27 1.42 -0.92 -11.12
CA VAL A 27 1.61 -0.76 -9.67
C VAL A 27 2.77 0.18 -9.39
N GLU A 28 3.94 -0.07 -9.96
CA GLU A 28 5.13 0.76 -9.73
C GLU A 28 4.96 2.17 -10.26
N GLU A 29 4.29 2.35 -11.40
CA GLU A 29 3.98 3.69 -11.95
C GLU A 29 3.09 4.51 -11.03
N ASN A 30 2.07 3.88 -10.42
CA ASN A 30 1.21 4.55 -9.46
C ASN A 30 1.97 4.87 -8.16
N LEU A 31 2.79 3.95 -7.65
CA LEU A 31 3.64 4.19 -6.49
C LEU A 31 4.60 5.36 -6.74
N GLN A 32 5.26 5.38 -7.90
CA GLN A 32 6.18 6.46 -8.27
C GLN A 32 5.45 7.80 -8.38
N ARG A 33 4.27 7.83 -9.02
CA ARG A 33 3.44 9.02 -9.09
C ARG A 33 3.09 9.56 -7.70
N LEU A 34 2.78 8.70 -6.74
CA LEU A 34 2.52 9.13 -5.36
C LEU A 34 3.76 9.74 -4.71
N ARG A 35 4.94 9.12 -4.87
CA ARG A 35 6.21 9.66 -4.35
C ARG A 35 6.51 11.06 -4.92
N ASP A 36 6.20 11.28 -6.20
CA ASP A 36 6.49 12.53 -6.88
C ASP A 36 5.49 13.65 -6.58
N THR A 37 4.25 13.31 -6.21
CA THR A 37 3.14 14.28 -6.16
C THR A 37 2.54 14.52 -4.78
N VAL A 38 2.67 13.57 -3.84
CA VAL A 38 2.03 13.68 -2.52
C VAL A 38 2.97 14.39 -1.53
N PRO A 39 2.61 15.59 -1.04
CA PRO A 39 3.45 16.30 -0.07
C PRO A 39 3.50 15.56 1.28
N GLY A 40 4.69 15.44 1.85
CA GLY A 40 4.89 14.84 3.18
C GLY A 40 4.84 13.31 3.23
N LEU A 41 4.64 12.65 2.08
CA LEU A 41 4.86 11.22 1.90
C LEU A 41 6.38 10.96 1.86
N LEU A 42 6.88 10.15 2.79
CA LEU A 42 8.31 9.83 2.91
C LEU A 42 8.65 8.51 2.24
N GLU A 43 7.73 7.55 2.26
CA GLU A 43 7.90 6.22 1.69
C GLU A 43 6.52 5.69 1.28
N VAL A 44 6.45 5.01 0.14
CA VAL A 44 5.30 4.16 -0.23
C VAL A 44 5.81 2.97 -1.03
N ASN A 45 5.42 1.77 -0.62
CA ASN A 45 5.84 0.51 -1.22
C ASN A 45 4.67 -0.47 -1.19
N MET A 46 4.55 -1.30 -2.22
CA MET A 46 3.58 -2.39 -2.27
C MET A 46 4.25 -3.65 -2.81
N GLY A 47 3.92 -4.81 -2.24
CA GLY A 47 4.47 -6.09 -2.68
C GLY A 47 3.67 -7.27 -2.16
N ARG A 48 4.11 -8.49 -2.51
CA ARG A 48 3.49 -9.72 -2.01
C ARG A 48 3.67 -9.82 -0.49
N ALA A 49 2.61 -10.24 0.20
CA ALA A 49 2.65 -10.47 1.66
C ALA A 49 3.44 -11.74 2.02
N GLU A 50 3.33 -12.78 1.18
CA GLU A 50 4.13 -13.99 1.29
C GLU A 50 5.59 -13.69 0.92
N THR A 51 6.44 -13.60 1.93
CA THR A 51 7.89 -13.54 1.75
C THR A 51 8.54 -14.63 2.58
N ALA A 52 9.45 -15.40 1.98
CA ALA A 52 10.28 -16.35 2.71
C ALA A 52 11.40 -15.58 3.42
N LEU A 53 11.06 -14.90 4.52
CA LEU A 53 11.97 -13.98 5.22
C LEU A 53 13.24 -14.69 5.74
N PHE A 54 13.12 -15.96 6.11
CA PHE A 54 14.22 -16.81 6.54
C PHE A 54 13.94 -18.29 6.23
N PRO A 55 14.97 -19.16 6.17
CA PRO A 55 14.78 -20.60 5.97
C PRO A 55 13.83 -21.20 7.00
N GLY A 56 12.77 -21.85 6.55
CA GLY A 56 11.74 -22.45 7.41
C GLY A 56 10.65 -21.49 7.88
N TYR A 57 10.63 -20.23 7.42
CA TYR A 57 9.52 -19.32 7.69
C TYR A 57 8.22 -19.84 7.09
N VAL A 58 7.19 -20.00 7.93
CA VAL A 58 5.83 -20.32 7.52
C VAL A 58 5.08 -19.01 7.37
N ALA A 59 4.55 -18.75 6.18
CA ALA A 59 3.78 -17.55 5.93
C ALA A 59 2.46 -17.59 6.72
N CYS A 60 2.28 -16.65 7.63
CA CYS A 60 1.06 -16.52 8.45
C CYS A 60 0.12 -15.42 7.94
N CYS A 61 0.13 -15.16 6.62
CA CYS A 61 -0.63 -14.08 5.99
C CYS A 61 -2.07 -14.46 5.61
N GLY A 62 -2.51 -15.70 5.88
CA GLY A 62 -3.88 -16.13 5.59
C GLY A 62 -4.22 -15.98 4.11
N ASP A 63 -5.30 -15.24 3.80
CA ASP A 63 -5.77 -14.92 2.44
C ASP A 63 -5.23 -13.59 1.89
N TYR A 64 -4.40 -12.86 2.64
CA TYR A 64 -3.79 -11.61 2.18
C TYR A 64 -2.65 -11.89 1.21
N THR A 65 -2.78 -11.41 -0.01
CA THR A 65 -1.81 -11.64 -1.09
C THR A 65 -0.79 -10.52 -1.19
N HIS A 66 -1.16 -9.28 -0.85
CA HIS A 66 -0.31 -8.09 -0.97
C HIS A 66 -0.38 -7.20 0.26
N CYS A 67 0.69 -6.45 0.50
CA CYS A 67 0.74 -5.40 1.51
C CYS A 67 1.25 -4.10 0.87
N LEU A 68 0.60 -2.98 1.19
CA LEU A 68 1.09 -1.63 0.92
C LEU A 68 1.46 -0.97 2.24
N VAL A 69 2.64 -0.38 2.30
CA VAL A 69 3.10 0.41 3.44
C VAL A 69 3.44 1.80 2.94
N SER A 70 2.93 2.82 3.63
CA SER A 70 3.35 4.20 3.45
C SER A 70 3.71 4.85 4.77
N LYS A 71 4.67 5.77 4.72
CA LYS A 71 5.15 6.53 5.88
C LYS A 71 5.04 8.01 5.62
N HIS A 72 4.61 8.75 6.63
CA HIS A 72 4.30 10.17 6.53
C HIS A 72 5.02 10.94 7.62
N VAL A 73 5.37 12.19 7.32
CA VAL A 73 6.05 13.09 8.27
C VAL A 73 5.19 13.41 9.50
N ASP A 74 3.86 13.48 9.35
CA ASP A 74 2.89 13.69 10.42
C ASP A 74 1.47 13.28 9.97
N ALA A 75 0.49 13.47 10.87
CA ALA A 75 -0.91 13.16 10.61
C ALA A 75 -1.56 14.08 9.56
N ALA A 76 -1.08 15.32 9.39
CA ALA A 76 -1.61 16.24 8.39
C ALA A 76 -1.21 15.81 6.97
N ALA A 77 0.04 15.38 6.79
CA ALA A 77 0.53 14.79 5.55
C ALA A 77 -0.22 13.48 5.22
N PHE A 78 -0.47 12.63 6.22
CA PHE A 78 -1.27 11.42 6.02
C PHE A 78 -2.69 11.75 5.54
N GLN A 79 -3.35 12.74 6.16
CA GLN A 79 -4.68 13.18 5.74
C GLN A 79 -4.66 13.73 4.30
N ALA A 80 -3.67 14.57 3.96
CA ALA A 80 -3.50 15.10 2.61
C ALA A 80 -3.30 13.99 1.56
N CYS A 81 -2.51 12.96 1.89
CA CYS A 81 -2.35 11.77 1.06
C CYS A 81 -3.68 11.05 0.84
N SER A 82 -4.49 10.86 1.88
CA SER A 82 -5.75 10.10 1.80
C SER A 82 -6.77 10.70 0.83
N THR A 83 -6.70 12.02 0.60
CA THR A 83 -7.58 12.75 -0.33
C THR A 83 -6.89 13.14 -1.64
N HIS A 84 -5.61 12.77 -1.83
CA HIS A 84 -4.85 13.18 -3.01
C HIS A 84 -5.43 12.49 -4.27
N PRO A 85 -5.64 13.21 -5.39
CA PRO A 85 -6.27 12.63 -6.59
C PRO A 85 -5.57 11.37 -7.11
N SER A 86 -4.24 11.34 -7.09
CA SER A 86 -3.48 10.15 -7.51
C SER A 86 -3.65 8.96 -6.55
N GLN A 87 -3.80 9.23 -5.25
CA GLN A 87 -4.06 8.18 -4.25
C GLN A 87 -5.47 7.61 -4.43
N VAL A 88 -6.46 8.48 -4.63
CA VAL A 88 -7.85 8.06 -4.87
C VAL A 88 -7.96 7.22 -6.14
N ALA A 89 -7.34 7.67 -7.24
CA ALA A 89 -7.33 6.92 -8.48
C ALA A 89 -6.69 5.53 -8.32
N PHE A 90 -5.54 5.45 -7.62
CA PHE A 90 -4.89 4.17 -7.38
C PHE A 90 -5.70 3.26 -6.45
N ALA A 91 -6.32 3.82 -5.40
CA ALA A 91 -7.19 3.09 -4.49
C ALA A 91 -8.41 2.49 -5.20
N GLU A 92 -9.02 3.20 -6.16
CA GLU A 92 -10.14 2.66 -6.93
C GLU A 92 -9.71 1.51 -7.86
N LEU A 93 -8.51 1.56 -8.46
CA LEU A 93 -7.95 0.44 -9.24
C LEU A 93 -7.71 -0.80 -8.37
N LEU A 94 -7.16 -0.59 -7.16
CA LEU A 94 -6.96 -1.67 -6.19
C LEU A 94 -8.30 -2.26 -5.74
N LYS A 95 -9.28 -1.41 -5.43
CA LYS A 95 -10.63 -1.81 -5.01
C LYS A 95 -11.36 -2.63 -6.08
N ALA A 96 -11.22 -2.26 -7.35
CA ALA A 96 -11.72 -3.06 -8.47
C ALA A 96 -11.05 -4.45 -8.57
N SER A 97 -9.92 -4.65 -7.90
CA SER A 97 -9.13 -5.88 -7.91
C SER A 97 -9.30 -6.73 -6.64
N PHE A 98 -10.17 -6.34 -5.71
CA PHE A 98 -10.37 -7.08 -4.46
C PHE A 98 -11.02 -8.46 -4.67
N ALA A 99 -10.49 -9.46 -3.98
CA ALA A 99 -11.15 -10.73 -3.70
C ALA A 99 -11.96 -10.64 -2.39
N SER A 100 -11.42 -9.96 -1.38
CA SER A 100 -12.10 -9.65 -0.11
C SER A 100 -11.75 -8.23 0.36
N ALA A 101 -12.45 -7.72 1.37
CA ALA A 101 -12.20 -6.39 1.90
C ALA A 101 -10.79 -6.30 2.56
N PRO A 102 -10.04 -5.21 2.35
CA PRO A 102 -8.71 -5.07 2.91
C PRO A 102 -8.74 -4.76 4.40
N ILE A 103 -7.63 -5.06 5.08
CA ILE A 103 -7.37 -4.56 6.43
C ILE A 103 -6.46 -3.34 6.34
N ARG A 104 -6.86 -2.26 7.03
CA ARG A 104 -6.06 -1.05 7.19
C ARG A 104 -5.61 -0.91 8.65
N ILE A 105 -4.35 -0.59 8.85
CA ILE A 105 -3.75 -0.33 10.15
C ILE A 105 -2.95 0.97 10.06
N ASP A 106 -3.32 1.93 10.89
CA ASP A 106 -2.60 3.20 11.04
C ASP A 106 -2.05 3.29 12.45
N PHE A 107 -0.79 3.68 12.59
CA PHE A 107 -0.17 3.83 13.89
C PHE A 107 0.91 4.89 13.88
N GLU A 108 1.09 5.51 15.04
CA GLU A 108 2.21 6.42 15.30
C GLU A 108 3.50 5.63 15.46
N LEU A 109 4.57 6.12 14.84
CA LEU A 109 5.92 5.65 15.05
C LEU A 109 6.51 6.42 16.23
N LYS A 110 6.83 5.71 17.31
CA LYS A 110 7.55 6.28 18.45
C LYS A 110 9.05 6.30 18.14
N GLU A 111 9.69 7.42 18.44
CA GLU A 111 11.15 7.57 18.38
C GLU A 111 11.86 6.64 19.37
#